data_AF-A0AAE0VNN2-F1
#
_entry.id   AF-A0AAE0VNN2-F1
#
_cell.length_a   1.000
_cell.length_b   1.000
_cell.length_c   1.000
_cell.angle_alpha   90.00
_cell.angle_beta   90.00
_cell.angle_gamma   90.00
#
_symmetry.space_group_name_H-M   'P 1'
#
loop_
_entity.id
_entity.type
_entity.pdbx_description
1 polymer ?
#
loop_
_entity_poly.entity_id
_entity_poly.type
_entity_poly.pdbx_seq_one_letter_code
_entity_poly.pdbx_strand_id
1 'polypeptide(L)'
;MKLNSILLTLLAVSGGITGYFILNSPPEVYMGHVQKIMYVHVPVVAIAYILFFGVFLFSLAYLWKRKERADIYAVVLTEIASLYTFITLVTGSLWGKPTWNTYWTWDAKLTITLILFLIFAGYILIRKLTDPGEQQFNICAVIGVLGFLSVPLNHLSVKWWRSIHQASTFMTPKETVSDEYSWILYLALLTFVILTVYLFRIRLDMEVAGLLISVSREDTLFYYTVNEVITHKDKYENKKIRLMGLVQPDSVSWNANAHTLEFKVTEDMVGTLVVKYEGIKPDMFREGQGVVAEGELTPEGYFTSKTLLVKHSEEYKTPKDAASAAEVVKSISAAN
;
A
#
# COMPACT_ATOMS: atom_id res chain seq x y z
N MET A 1 -12.24 14.98 5.04
CA MET A 1 -12.89 15.02 6.38
C MET A 1 -14.41 15.15 6.33
N LYS A 2 -15.01 16.20 5.73
CA LYS A 2 -16.49 16.41 5.78
C LYS A 2 -17.34 15.20 5.32
N LEU A 3 -16.96 14.53 4.23
CA LEU A 3 -17.74 13.40 3.70
C LEU A 3 -17.67 12.15 4.59
N ASN A 4 -16.50 11.82 5.16
CA ASN A 4 -16.36 10.66 6.06
C ASN A 4 -17.19 10.85 7.34
N SER A 5 -17.27 12.10 7.85
CA SER A 5 -18.15 12.44 8.96
C SER A 5 -19.63 12.29 8.60
N ILE A 6 -20.05 12.73 7.40
CA ILE A 6 -21.43 12.54 6.92
C ILE A 6 -21.78 11.05 6.80
N LEU A 7 -20.90 10.25 6.17
CA LEU A 7 -21.10 8.82 6.02
C LEU A 7 -21.17 8.10 7.39
N LEU A 8 -20.34 8.50 8.34
CA LEU A 8 -20.37 7.95 9.70
C LEU A 8 -21.68 8.29 10.41
N THR A 9 -22.19 9.52 10.29
CA THR A 9 -23.49 9.90 10.85
C THR A 9 -24.63 9.12 10.19
N LEU A 10 -24.63 8.98 8.86
CA LEU A 10 -25.63 8.19 8.13
C LEU A 10 -25.57 6.71 8.54
N LEU A 11 -24.37 6.16 8.74
CA LEU A 11 -24.18 4.80 9.23
C LEU A 11 -24.73 4.63 10.65
N ALA A 12 -24.44 5.56 11.56
CA ALA A 12 -24.94 5.51 12.93
C ALA A 12 -26.47 5.58 12.98
N VAL A 13 -27.08 6.50 12.22
CA VAL A 13 -28.53 6.66 12.13
C VAL A 13 -29.18 5.43 11.49
N SER A 14 -28.73 5.03 10.30
CA SER A 14 -29.32 3.87 9.60
C SER A 14 -29.10 2.57 10.38
N GLY A 15 -27.94 2.37 11.01
CA GLY A 15 -27.65 1.24 11.87
C GLY A 15 -28.53 1.18 13.11
N GLY A 16 -28.78 2.33 13.76
CA GLY A 16 -29.71 2.42 14.89
C GLY A 16 -31.14 2.07 14.50
N ILE A 17 -31.63 2.60 13.37
CA ILE A 17 -32.97 2.32 12.85
C ILE A 17 -33.11 0.85 12.48
N THR A 18 -32.15 0.29 11.73
CA THR A 18 -32.13 -1.13 11.35
C THR A 18 -32.11 -2.03 12.58
N GLY A 19 -31.24 -1.74 13.55
CA GLY A 19 -31.15 -2.51 14.79
C GLY A 19 -32.44 -2.47 15.60
N TYR A 20 -33.07 -1.31 15.72
CA TYR A 20 -34.37 -1.16 16.38
C TYR A 20 -35.44 -2.05 15.75
N PHE A 21 -35.58 -2.02 14.42
CA PHE A 21 -36.60 -2.83 13.75
C PHE A 21 -36.31 -4.33 13.78
N ILE A 22 -35.05 -4.76 13.66
CA ILE A 22 -34.68 -6.16 13.83
C ILE A 22 -35.05 -6.64 15.24
N LEU A 23 -34.72 -5.88 16.28
CA LEU A 23 -35.00 -6.26 17.67
C LEU A 23 -36.51 -6.35 17.95
N ASN A 24 -37.29 -5.41 17.42
CA ASN A 24 -38.74 -5.35 17.65
C ASN A 24 -39.58 -6.21 16.67
N SER A 25 -38.99 -6.73 15.59
CA SER A 25 -39.70 -7.69 14.73
C SER A 25 -40.11 -8.95 15.50
N PRO A 26 -41.28 -9.55 15.20
CA PRO A 26 -41.70 -10.78 15.86
C PRO A 26 -40.73 -11.93 15.54
N PRO A 27 -40.61 -12.92 16.44
CA PRO A 27 -39.91 -14.16 16.13
C PRO A 27 -40.62 -14.92 15.00
N GLU A 28 -39.84 -15.62 14.17
CA GLU A 28 -40.41 -16.50 13.14
C GLU A 28 -41.07 -17.72 13.79
N VAL A 29 -42.13 -18.25 13.17
CA VAL A 29 -43.03 -19.27 13.76
C VAL A 29 -42.30 -20.57 14.12
N TYR A 30 -41.32 -20.99 13.32
CA TYR A 30 -40.63 -22.28 13.47
C TYR A 30 -39.19 -22.12 14.00
N MET A 31 -38.49 -21.07 13.60
CA MET A 31 -37.09 -20.79 13.93
C MET A 31 -36.93 -19.82 15.11
N GLY A 32 -38.00 -19.17 15.54
CA GLY A 32 -37.96 -18.18 16.61
C GLY A 32 -37.05 -16.99 16.28
N HIS A 33 -36.25 -16.57 17.25
CA HIS A 33 -35.33 -15.44 17.08
C HIS A 33 -34.12 -15.74 16.19
N VAL A 34 -33.82 -17.02 15.93
CA VAL A 34 -32.66 -17.43 15.11
C VAL A 34 -32.77 -16.88 13.69
N GLN A 35 -33.98 -16.80 13.13
CA GLN A 35 -34.22 -16.27 11.78
C GLN A 35 -33.68 -14.84 11.61
N LYS A 36 -33.65 -14.03 12.68
CA LYS A 36 -33.20 -12.64 12.63
C LYS A 36 -31.75 -12.49 12.16
N ILE A 37 -30.94 -13.56 12.21
CA ILE A 37 -29.60 -13.57 11.63
C ILE A 37 -29.60 -13.30 10.11
N MET A 38 -30.71 -13.59 9.41
CA MET A 38 -30.86 -13.34 7.98
C MET A 38 -30.75 -11.86 7.62
N TYR A 39 -31.14 -10.96 8.54
CA TYR A 39 -30.99 -9.51 8.35
C TYR A 39 -29.51 -9.05 8.36
N VAL A 40 -28.58 -9.91 8.79
CA VAL A 40 -27.14 -9.67 8.67
C VAL A 40 -26.54 -10.53 7.59
N HIS A 41 -26.82 -11.84 7.62
CA HIS A 41 -26.23 -12.85 6.73
C HIS A 41 -26.53 -12.57 5.24
N VAL A 42 -27.79 -12.29 4.90
CA VAL A 42 -28.22 -12.11 3.51
C VAL A 42 -27.65 -10.81 2.90
N PRO A 43 -27.69 -9.65 3.58
CA PRO A 43 -27.05 -8.43 3.06
C PRO A 43 -25.55 -8.57 2.82
N VAL A 44 -24.80 -9.11 3.78
CA VAL A 44 -23.33 -9.17 3.66
C VAL A 44 -22.87 -10.09 2.54
N VAL A 45 -23.51 -11.26 2.35
CA VAL A 45 -23.15 -12.16 1.25
C VAL A 45 -23.53 -11.58 -0.12
N ALA A 46 -24.67 -10.89 -0.22
CA ALA A 46 -25.09 -10.25 -1.45
C ALA A 46 -24.14 -9.12 -1.87
N ILE A 47 -23.74 -8.28 -0.91
CA ILE A 47 -22.75 -7.24 -1.18
C ILE A 47 -21.37 -7.85 -1.48
N ALA A 48 -20.96 -8.91 -0.77
CA ALA A 48 -19.69 -9.59 -1.05
C ALA A 48 -19.59 -10.07 -2.51
N TYR A 49 -20.66 -10.63 -3.07
CA TYR A 49 -20.67 -11.03 -4.49
C TYR A 49 -20.49 -9.85 -5.44
N ILE A 50 -21.12 -8.71 -5.17
CA ILE A 50 -20.94 -7.48 -5.96
C ILE A 50 -19.50 -6.97 -5.86
N LEU A 51 -18.93 -6.98 -4.65
CA LEU A 51 -17.56 -6.55 -4.42
C LEU A 51 -16.56 -7.46 -5.13
N PHE A 52 -16.73 -8.80 -5.09
CA PHE A 52 -15.89 -9.72 -5.86
C PHE A 52 -16.01 -9.54 -7.37
N PHE A 53 -17.20 -9.19 -7.87
CA PHE A 53 -17.34 -8.81 -9.29
C PHE A 53 -16.56 -7.53 -9.59
N GLY A 54 -16.57 -6.55 -8.68
CA GLY A 54 -15.71 -5.38 -8.75
C GLY A 54 -14.23 -5.75 -8.79
N VAL A 55 -13.77 -6.66 -7.91
CA VAL A 55 -12.39 -7.18 -7.92
C VAL A 55 -12.05 -7.76 -9.29
N PHE A 56 -12.90 -8.63 -9.85
CA PHE A 56 -12.72 -9.17 -11.19
C PHE A 56 -12.54 -8.09 -12.26
N LEU A 57 -13.42 -7.09 -12.29
CA LEU A 57 -13.35 -6.00 -13.27
C LEU A 57 -12.08 -5.16 -13.13
N PHE A 58 -11.68 -4.82 -11.90
CA PHE A 58 -10.49 -4.02 -11.65
C PHE A 58 -9.19 -4.81 -11.87
N SER A 59 -9.15 -6.10 -11.51
CA SER A 59 -8.04 -6.98 -11.86
C SER A 59 -7.89 -7.16 -13.36
N LEU A 60 -8.99 -7.32 -14.10
CA LEU A 60 -8.97 -7.38 -15.56
C LEU A 60 -8.51 -6.04 -16.19
N ALA A 61 -9.00 -4.92 -15.65
CA ALA A 61 -8.58 -3.58 -16.07
C ALA A 61 -7.08 -3.35 -15.81
N TYR A 62 -6.54 -3.85 -14.69
CA TYR A 62 -5.10 -3.82 -14.42
C TYR A 62 -4.32 -4.64 -15.45
N LEU A 63 -4.71 -5.90 -15.70
CA LEU A 63 -4.04 -6.77 -16.67
C LEU A 63 -4.06 -6.20 -18.09
N TRP A 64 -5.13 -5.49 -18.46
CA TRP A 64 -5.24 -4.87 -19.78
C TRP A 64 -4.50 -3.53 -19.88
N LYS A 65 -4.74 -2.59 -18.96
CA LYS A 65 -4.26 -1.21 -19.06
C LYS A 65 -2.99 -0.93 -18.27
N ARG A 66 -2.54 -1.88 -17.44
CA ARG A 66 -1.36 -1.76 -16.56
C ARG A 66 -1.40 -0.52 -15.67
N LYS A 67 -2.60 -0.08 -15.27
CA LYS A 67 -2.79 1.09 -14.39
C LYS A 67 -2.89 0.65 -12.93
N GLU A 68 -1.95 1.10 -12.11
CA GLU A 68 -1.89 0.81 -10.67
C GLU A 68 -3.16 1.21 -9.91
N ARG A 69 -3.86 2.25 -10.35
CA ARG A 69 -5.15 2.66 -9.75
C ARG A 69 -6.19 1.53 -9.77
N ALA A 70 -6.19 0.70 -10.81
CA ALA A 70 -7.10 -0.43 -10.88
C ALA A 70 -6.74 -1.49 -9.84
N ASP A 71 -5.45 -1.75 -9.64
CA ASP A 71 -4.97 -2.67 -8.61
C ASP A 71 -5.30 -2.18 -7.19
N ILE A 72 -5.14 -0.87 -6.92
CA ILE A 72 -5.56 -0.24 -5.64
C ILE A 72 -7.06 -0.49 -5.37
N TYR A 73 -7.93 -0.31 -6.37
CA TYR A 73 -9.35 -0.61 -6.18
C TYR A 73 -9.60 -2.10 -5.95
N ALA A 74 -8.89 -2.98 -6.67
CA ALA A 74 -9.04 -4.43 -6.51
C ALA A 74 -8.65 -4.91 -5.10
N VAL A 75 -7.55 -4.43 -4.53
CA VAL A 75 -7.15 -4.82 -3.16
C VAL A 75 -8.15 -4.32 -2.12
N VAL A 76 -8.58 -3.06 -2.21
CA VAL A 76 -9.55 -2.48 -1.25
C VAL A 76 -10.87 -3.25 -1.27
N LEU A 77 -11.39 -3.57 -2.46
CA LEU A 77 -12.60 -4.38 -2.60
C LEU A 77 -12.40 -5.80 -2.06
N THR A 78 -11.24 -6.41 -2.31
CA THR A 78 -10.92 -7.76 -1.84
C THR A 78 -10.95 -7.85 -0.32
N GLU A 79 -10.38 -6.88 0.38
CA GLU A 79 -10.37 -6.86 1.85
C GLU A 79 -11.79 -6.78 2.44
N ILE A 80 -12.65 -5.92 1.87
CA ILE A 80 -14.03 -5.74 2.34
C ILE A 80 -14.87 -6.98 2.00
N ALA A 81 -14.74 -7.51 0.78
CA ALA A 81 -15.45 -8.72 0.36
C ALA A 81 -15.05 -9.94 1.21
N SER A 82 -13.76 -10.08 1.53
CA SER A 82 -13.25 -11.16 2.39
C SER A 82 -13.79 -11.05 3.81
N LEU A 83 -13.88 -9.83 4.36
CA LEU A 83 -14.51 -9.59 5.67
C LEU A 83 -15.98 -10.02 5.66
N TYR A 84 -16.75 -9.63 4.65
CA TYR A 84 -18.16 -10.01 4.53
C TYR A 84 -18.34 -11.51 4.32
N THR A 85 -17.43 -12.15 3.59
CA THR A 85 -17.43 -13.60 3.42
C THR A 85 -17.13 -14.32 4.74
N PHE A 86 -16.18 -13.82 5.53
CA PHE A 86 -15.92 -14.33 6.88
C PHE A 86 -17.16 -14.21 7.78
N ILE A 87 -17.80 -13.04 7.80
CA ILE A 87 -19.06 -12.84 8.55
C ILE A 87 -20.14 -13.81 8.05
N THR A 88 -20.24 -14.05 6.73
CA THR A 88 -21.15 -15.02 6.13
C THR A 88 -20.89 -16.44 6.65
N LEU A 89 -19.63 -16.88 6.70
CA LEU A 89 -19.26 -18.21 7.21
C LEU A 89 -19.61 -18.36 8.70
N VAL A 90 -19.30 -17.35 9.52
CA VAL A 90 -19.59 -17.35 10.95
C VAL A 90 -21.11 -17.36 11.20
N THR A 91 -21.83 -16.42 10.60
CA THR A 91 -23.29 -16.31 10.77
C THR A 91 -24.02 -17.53 10.19
N GLY A 92 -23.57 -18.05 9.05
CA GLY A 92 -24.11 -19.29 8.47
C GLY A 92 -23.91 -20.49 9.39
N SER A 93 -22.74 -20.62 9.99
CA SER A 93 -22.45 -21.71 10.94
C SER A 93 -23.30 -21.60 12.21
N LEU A 94 -23.47 -20.38 12.75
CA LEU A 94 -24.33 -20.12 13.91
C LEU A 94 -25.81 -20.43 13.61
N TRP A 95 -26.28 -20.13 12.39
CA TRP A 95 -27.64 -20.50 11.94
C TRP A 95 -27.79 -22.00 11.67
N GLY A 96 -26.73 -22.67 11.21
CA GLY A 96 -26.72 -24.10 10.95
C GLY A 96 -26.96 -24.95 12.21
N LYS A 97 -26.44 -24.52 13.38
CA LYS A 97 -26.58 -25.31 14.61
C LYS A 97 -28.04 -25.58 15.02
N PRO A 98 -28.92 -24.58 15.17
CA PRO A 98 -30.33 -24.82 15.49
C PRO A 98 -31.12 -25.43 14.32
N THR A 99 -30.74 -25.17 13.06
CA THR A 99 -31.52 -25.62 11.89
C THR A 99 -31.18 -27.04 11.44
N TRP A 100 -29.92 -27.43 11.50
CA TRP A 100 -29.39 -28.71 11.01
C TRP A 100 -28.74 -29.56 12.10
N ASN A 101 -28.77 -29.11 13.35
CA ASN A 101 -28.08 -29.72 14.49
C ASN A 101 -26.53 -29.79 14.38
N THR A 102 -25.93 -29.07 13.43
CA THR A 102 -24.47 -28.99 13.24
C THR A 102 -24.06 -27.59 12.80
N TYR A 103 -22.87 -27.14 13.19
CA TYR A 103 -22.31 -25.87 12.74
C TYR A 103 -21.84 -25.92 11.28
N TRP A 104 -21.52 -27.11 10.78
CA TRP A 104 -20.97 -27.28 9.44
C TRP A 104 -21.43 -28.59 8.81
N THR A 105 -21.73 -28.51 7.53
CA THR A 105 -21.86 -29.65 6.64
C THR A 105 -20.95 -29.44 5.45
N TRP A 106 -20.44 -30.53 4.89
CA TRP A 106 -19.60 -30.49 3.68
C TRP A 106 -20.44 -30.36 2.40
N ASP A 107 -21.54 -29.61 2.47
CA ASP A 107 -22.36 -29.29 1.32
C ASP A 107 -21.56 -28.44 0.31
N ALA A 108 -21.91 -28.56 -0.98
CA ALA A 108 -21.22 -27.84 -2.05
C ALA A 108 -21.22 -26.32 -1.83
N LYS A 109 -22.36 -25.73 -1.41
CA LYS A 109 -22.50 -24.29 -1.19
C LYS A 109 -21.53 -23.80 -0.11
N LEU A 110 -21.54 -24.49 1.03
CA LEU A 110 -20.70 -24.17 2.18
C LEU A 110 -19.22 -24.32 1.82
N THR A 111 -18.86 -25.44 1.22
CA THR A 111 -17.48 -25.76 0.84
C THR A 111 -16.93 -24.75 -0.18
N ILE A 112 -17.69 -24.41 -1.22
CA ILE A 112 -17.26 -23.41 -2.22
C ILE A 112 -17.15 -22.03 -1.58
N THR A 113 -18.03 -21.68 -0.64
CA THR A 113 -17.92 -20.40 0.10
C THR A 113 -16.64 -20.35 0.95
N LEU A 114 -16.26 -21.46 1.59
CA LEU A 114 -15.00 -21.56 2.32
C LEU A 114 -13.79 -21.45 1.38
N ILE A 115 -13.82 -22.13 0.23
CA ILE A 115 -12.76 -22.04 -0.79
C ILE A 115 -12.64 -20.60 -1.30
N LEU A 116 -13.75 -19.93 -1.61
CA LEU A 116 -13.78 -18.52 -2.00
C LEU A 116 -13.09 -17.65 -0.94
N PHE A 117 -13.42 -17.85 0.34
CA PHE A 117 -12.75 -17.12 1.43
C PHE A 117 -11.25 -17.38 1.47
N LEU A 118 -10.81 -18.64 1.36
CA LEU A 118 -9.39 -19.00 1.42
C LEU A 118 -8.59 -18.45 0.22
N ILE A 119 -9.18 -18.44 -0.99
CA ILE A 119 -8.54 -17.85 -2.17
C ILE A 119 -8.25 -16.37 -1.94
N PHE A 120 -9.24 -15.61 -1.46
CA PHE A 120 -9.08 -14.17 -1.26
C PHE A 120 -8.34 -13.81 0.04
N ALA A 121 -8.32 -14.70 1.05
CA ALA A 121 -7.36 -14.61 2.15
C ALA A 121 -5.92 -14.79 1.64
N GLY A 122 -5.70 -15.73 0.71
CA GLY A 122 -4.44 -15.92 0.01
C GLY A 122 -4.01 -14.70 -0.81
N TYR A 123 -4.96 -14.06 -1.52
CA TYR A 123 -4.73 -12.77 -2.20
C TYR A 123 -4.15 -11.73 -1.23
N ILE A 124 -4.82 -11.52 -0.09
CA ILE A 124 -4.41 -10.51 0.91
C ILE A 124 -3.05 -10.87 1.51
N LEU A 125 -2.80 -12.15 1.74
CA LEU A 125 -1.52 -12.64 2.28
C LEU A 125 -0.37 -12.34 1.30
N ILE A 126 -0.52 -12.68 0.02
CA ILE A 126 0.48 -12.40 -1.02
C ILE A 126 0.74 -10.90 -1.12
N ARG A 127 -0.32 -10.08 -1.07
CA ARG A 127 -0.23 -8.61 -1.07
C ARG A 127 0.55 -8.05 0.12
N LYS A 128 0.58 -8.73 1.26
CA LYS A 128 1.33 -8.30 2.45
C LYS A 128 2.75 -8.84 2.53
N LEU A 129 3.00 -10.02 1.97
CA LEU A 129 4.28 -10.72 2.07
C LEU A 129 5.23 -10.46 0.91
N THR A 130 4.74 -9.91 -0.20
CA THR A 130 5.55 -9.59 -1.38
C THR A 130 5.88 -8.10 -1.40
N ASP A 131 7.04 -7.71 -1.90
CA ASP A 131 7.38 -6.30 -2.08
C ASP A 131 6.45 -5.64 -3.12
N PRO A 132 6.07 -4.37 -2.92
CA PRO A 132 5.27 -3.63 -3.90
C PRO A 132 5.97 -3.58 -5.25
N GLY A 133 5.27 -3.97 -6.31
CA GLY A 133 5.84 -3.98 -7.66
C GLY A 133 4.98 -4.75 -8.66
N GLU A 134 5.45 -4.77 -9.91
CA GLU A 134 4.68 -5.36 -11.01
C GLU A 134 4.39 -6.85 -10.81
N GLN A 135 5.35 -7.61 -10.27
CA GLN A 135 5.15 -9.03 -10.00
C GLN A 135 4.02 -9.27 -9.00
N GLN A 136 3.99 -8.52 -7.91
CA GLN A 136 2.94 -8.62 -6.90
C GLN A 136 1.57 -8.30 -7.49
N PHE A 137 1.46 -7.20 -8.24
CA PHE A 137 0.20 -6.78 -8.85
C PHE A 137 -0.30 -7.79 -9.89
N ASN A 138 0.61 -8.38 -10.68
CA ASN A 138 0.30 -9.44 -11.63
C ASN A 138 -0.29 -10.68 -10.95
N ILE A 139 0.37 -11.18 -9.89
CA ILE A 139 -0.10 -12.36 -9.16
C ILE A 139 -1.48 -12.09 -8.54
N CYS A 140 -1.62 -10.95 -7.86
CA CYS A 140 -2.89 -10.55 -7.25
C CYS A 140 -4.00 -10.42 -8.29
N ALA A 141 -3.75 -9.77 -9.42
CA ALA A 141 -4.77 -9.62 -10.47
C ALA A 141 -5.20 -10.97 -11.06
N VAL A 142 -4.28 -11.90 -11.27
CA VAL A 142 -4.61 -13.26 -11.72
C VAL A 142 -5.49 -13.98 -10.68
N ILE A 143 -5.15 -13.89 -9.39
CA ILE A 143 -5.96 -14.46 -8.30
C ILE A 143 -7.35 -13.79 -8.27
N GLY A 144 -7.44 -12.47 -8.44
CA GLY A 144 -8.71 -11.75 -8.47
C GLY A 144 -9.63 -12.23 -9.60
N VAL A 145 -9.07 -12.45 -10.79
CA VAL A 145 -9.82 -12.96 -11.94
C VAL A 145 -10.26 -14.42 -11.74
N LEU A 146 -9.34 -15.31 -11.38
CA LEU A 146 -9.63 -16.73 -11.22
C LEU A 146 -10.50 -17.01 -9.98
N GLY A 147 -10.25 -16.28 -8.89
CA GLY A 147 -11.02 -16.39 -7.65
C GLY A 147 -12.49 -16.02 -7.84
N PHE A 148 -12.78 -15.02 -8.69
CA PHE A 148 -14.16 -14.66 -9.01
C PHE A 148 -14.95 -15.80 -9.65
N LEU A 149 -14.33 -16.74 -10.36
CA LEU A 149 -15.03 -17.91 -10.92
C LEU A 149 -15.70 -18.77 -9.84
N SER A 150 -15.24 -18.68 -8.59
CA SER A 150 -15.88 -19.35 -7.46
C SER A 150 -17.23 -18.73 -7.10
N VAL A 151 -17.49 -17.46 -7.43
CA VAL A 151 -18.77 -16.77 -7.13
C VAL A 151 -19.95 -17.35 -7.93
N PRO A 152 -19.93 -17.43 -9.28
CA PRO A 152 -21.01 -18.05 -10.03
C PRO A 152 -21.14 -19.54 -9.71
N LEU A 153 -20.02 -20.25 -9.50
CA LEU A 153 -20.04 -21.64 -9.06
C LEU A 153 -20.75 -21.79 -7.70
N ASN A 154 -20.44 -20.92 -6.74
CA ASN A 154 -21.09 -20.88 -5.44
C ASN A 154 -22.59 -20.59 -5.58
N HIS A 155 -22.98 -19.64 -6.43
CA HIS A 155 -24.40 -19.30 -6.62
C HIS A 155 -25.19 -20.45 -7.25
N LEU A 156 -24.65 -21.07 -8.29
CA LEU A 156 -25.29 -22.16 -9.03
C LEU A 156 -25.23 -23.50 -8.27
N SER A 157 -24.38 -23.62 -7.24
CA SER A 157 -24.20 -24.85 -6.48
C SER A 157 -25.50 -25.42 -5.90
N VAL A 158 -26.44 -24.56 -5.47
CA VAL A 158 -27.75 -24.97 -4.92
C VAL A 158 -28.63 -25.65 -5.96
N LYS A 159 -28.46 -25.31 -7.25
CA LYS A 159 -29.21 -25.92 -8.36
C LYS A 159 -28.51 -27.16 -8.92
N TRP A 160 -27.18 -27.13 -8.96
CA TRP A 160 -26.37 -28.19 -9.57
C TRP A 160 -26.16 -29.38 -8.63
N TRP A 161 -25.99 -29.12 -7.35
CA TRP A 161 -25.92 -30.14 -6.31
C TRP A 161 -27.18 -30.04 -5.46
N ARG A 162 -27.74 -31.20 -5.08
CA ARG A 162 -28.92 -31.30 -4.20
C ARG A 162 -28.55 -30.78 -2.80
N SER A 163 -28.46 -29.46 -2.67
CA SER A 163 -27.98 -28.79 -1.48
C SER A 163 -29.07 -28.72 -0.43
N ILE A 164 -28.67 -28.89 0.83
CA ILE A 164 -29.55 -28.64 1.98
C ILE A 164 -29.71 -27.14 2.26
N HIS A 165 -28.88 -26.30 1.63
CA HIS A 165 -28.94 -24.86 1.78
C HIS A 165 -30.15 -24.32 1.00
N GLN A 166 -30.91 -23.43 1.65
CA GLN A 166 -32.05 -22.76 1.02
C GLN A 166 -31.67 -22.00 -0.25
N ALA A 167 -32.65 -21.80 -1.15
CA ALA A 167 -32.49 -21.01 -2.36
C ALA A 167 -32.21 -19.52 -2.04
N SER A 168 -31.70 -18.80 -3.04
CA SER A 168 -31.30 -17.39 -2.89
C SER A 168 -32.49 -16.48 -2.62
N THR A 169 -32.51 -15.81 -1.46
CA THR A 169 -33.53 -14.82 -1.03
C THR A 169 -33.86 -13.78 -2.10
N PHE A 170 -32.88 -13.24 -2.84
CA PHE A 170 -33.17 -12.22 -3.86
C PHE A 170 -33.81 -12.77 -5.15
N MET A 171 -33.77 -14.09 -5.36
CA MET A 171 -34.39 -14.75 -6.53
C MET A 171 -35.71 -15.41 -6.15
N THR A 172 -35.88 -15.81 -4.89
CA THR A 172 -37.15 -16.30 -4.33
C THR A 172 -37.52 -15.55 -3.04
N PRO A 173 -37.85 -14.24 -3.11
CA PRO A 173 -38.06 -13.40 -1.92
C PRO A 173 -39.16 -13.92 -0.99
N LYS A 174 -40.26 -14.41 -1.59
CA LYS A 174 -41.45 -14.89 -0.89
C LYS A 174 -41.22 -16.13 -0.03
N GLU A 175 -40.11 -16.85 -0.23
CA GLU A 175 -39.82 -18.11 0.45
C GLU A 175 -38.88 -17.94 1.66
N THR A 176 -38.32 -16.75 1.89
CA THR A 176 -37.23 -16.57 2.89
C THR A 176 -37.50 -15.51 3.96
N VAL A 177 -38.26 -14.45 3.64
CA VAL A 177 -38.78 -13.48 4.61
C VAL A 177 -40.22 -13.16 4.21
N SER A 178 -41.15 -13.19 5.16
CA SER A 178 -42.54 -12.81 4.91
C SER A 178 -42.63 -11.40 4.32
N ASP A 179 -43.52 -11.21 3.35
CA ASP A 179 -43.69 -9.94 2.63
C ASP A 179 -43.81 -8.73 3.58
N GLU A 180 -44.51 -8.88 4.72
CA GLU A 180 -44.69 -7.87 5.76
C GLU A 180 -43.39 -7.33 6.39
N TYR A 181 -42.35 -8.16 6.51
CA TYR A 181 -41.09 -7.82 7.19
C TYR A 181 -39.89 -7.73 6.21
N SER A 182 -40.11 -8.00 4.92
CA SER A 182 -39.08 -7.93 3.88
C SER A 182 -38.42 -6.55 3.76
N TRP A 183 -39.13 -5.47 4.10
CA TRP A 183 -38.57 -4.12 4.11
C TRP A 183 -37.44 -3.93 5.13
N ILE A 184 -37.43 -4.67 6.25
CA ILE A 184 -36.33 -4.65 7.24
C ILE A 184 -35.06 -5.23 6.61
N LEU A 185 -35.19 -6.25 5.75
CA LEU A 185 -34.06 -6.81 5.01
C LEU A 185 -33.49 -5.80 4.02
N TYR A 186 -34.33 -5.06 3.29
CA TYR A 186 -33.88 -4.00 2.38
C TYR A 186 -33.26 -2.82 3.13
N LEU A 187 -33.80 -2.47 4.30
CA LEU A 187 -33.21 -1.46 5.17
C LEU A 187 -31.82 -1.91 5.67
N ALA A 188 -31.68 -3.17 6.10
CA ALA A 188 -30.39 -3.74 6.47
C ALA A 188 -29.40 -3.75 5.31
N LEU A 189 -29.86 -4.12 4.10
CA LEU A 189 -29.06 -4.03 2.88
C LEU A 189 -28.56 -2.60 2.65
N LEU A 190 -29.41 -1.59 2.78
CA LEU A 190 -29.02 -0.20 2.67
C LEU A 190 -27.98 0.21 3.73
N THR A 191 -28.17 -0.19 4.99
CA THR A 191 -27.18 0.05 6.06
C THR A 191 -25.82 -0.56 5.71
N PHE A 192 -25.79 -1.81 5.24
CA PHE A 192 -24.54 -2.46 4.84
C PHE A 192 -23.92 -1.85 3.59
N VAL A 193 -24.71 -1.31 2.65
CA VAL A 193 -24.19 -0.52 1.52
C VAL A 193 -23.54 0.77 2.00
N ILE A 194 -24.16 1.51 2.93
CA ILE A 194 -23.56 2.72 3.52
C ILE A 194 -22.26 2.37 4.25
N LEU A 195 -22.27 1.28 5.03
CA LEU A 195 -21.08 0.75 5.69
C LEU A 195 -19.97 0.41 4.67
N THR A 196 -20.32 -0.27 3.58
CA THR A 196 -19.38 -0.63 2.51
C THR A 196 -18.74 0.60 1.89
N VAL A 197 -19.54 1.63 1.57
CA VAL A 197 -19.03 2.89 1.01
C VAL A 197 -18.09 3.58 2.01
N TYR A 198 -18.45 3.60 3.30
CA TYR A 198 -17.60 4.17 4.35
C TYR A 198 -16.28 3.41 4.50
N LEU A 199 -16.31 2.08 4.56
CA LEU A 199 -15.11 1.23 4.65
C LEU A 199 -14.22 1.38 3.41
N PHE A 200 -14.83 1.40 2.22
CA PHE A 200 -14.10 1.59 0.95
C PHE A 200 -13.34 2.91 0.93
N ARG A 201 -13.97 4.01 1.38
CA ARG A 201 -13.32 5.32 1.48
C ARG A 201 -12.12 5.30 2.41
N ILE A 202 -12.30 4.81 3.63
CA ILE A 202 -11.22 4.76 4.61
C ILE A 202 -10.08 3.89 4.11
N ARG A 203 -10.38 2.69 3.58
CA ARG A 203 -9.34 1.79 3.08
C ARG A 203 -8.62 2.35 1.86
N LEU A 204 -9.33 3.04 0.96
CA LEU A 204 -8.70 3.72 -0.17
C LEU A 204 -7.75 4.84 0.29
N ASP A 205 -8.17 5.65 1.26
CA ASP A 205 -7.34 6.71 1.83
C ASP A 205 -6.06 6.11 2.48
N MET A 206 -6.19 4.98 3.18
CA MET A 206 -5.06 4.28 3.81
C MET A 206 -4.09 3.66 2.80
N GLU A 207 -4.59 3.04 1.72
CA GLU A 207 -3.74 2.45 0.68
C GLU A 207 -2.93 3.53 -0.06
N VAL A 208 -3.58 4.65 -0.40
CA VAL A 208 -2.91 5.80 -1.02
C VAL A 208 -1.87 6.43 -0.08
N ALA A 209 -2.20 6.59 1.21
CA ALA A 209 -1.25 7.09 2.19
C ALA A 209 -0.04 6.15 2.35
N GLY A 210 -0.27 4.83 2.35
CA GLY A 210 0.79 3.82 2.40
C GLY A 210 1.77 3.95 1.22
N LEU A 211 1.24 4.14 0.00
CA LEU A 211 2.06 4.38 -1.18
C LEU A 211 2.88 5.67 -1.07
N LEU A 212 2.29 6.77 -0.61
CA LEU A 212 3.04 8.03 -0.42
C LEU A 212 4.18 7.88 0.60
N ILE A 213 3.97 7.12 1.67
CA ILE A 213 5.02 6.82 2.66
C ILE A 213 6.10 5.94 2.05
N SER A 214 5.74 4.96 1.23
CA SER A 214 6.72 4.09 0.55
C SER A 214 7.63 4.89 -0.38
N VAL A 215 7.06 5.80 -1.19
CA VAL A 215 7.83 6.70 -2.06
C VAL A 215 8.72 7.66 -1.25
N SER A 216 8.19 8.21 -0.14
CA SER A 216 8.96 9.13 0.71
C SER A 216 10.17 8.47 1.38
N ARG A 217 10.13 7.16 1.62
CA ARG A 217 11.25 6.43 2.24
C ARG A 217 12.41 6.19 1.28
N GLU A 218 12.18 6.15 -0.02
CA GLU A 218 13.23 5.78 -0.99
C GLU A 218 14.16 6.95 -1.36
N ASP A 219 13.72 8.21 -1.23
CA ASP A 219 14.46 9.37 -1.79
C ASP A 219 15.03 10.40 -0.80
N THR A 220 14.87 10.23 0.52
CA THR A 220 15.29 11.29 1.47
C THR A 220 16.74 11.12 1.93
N LEU A 221 17.71 11.40 1.05
CA LEU A 221 19.10 11.59 1.45
C LEU A 221 19.25 12.95 2.14
N PHE A 222 19.27 12.94 3.48
CA PHE A 222 19.44 14.13 4.29
C PHE A 222 20.89 14.66 4.22
N TYR A 223 21.04 15.99 4.25
CA TYR A 223 22.32 16.67 4.37
C TYR A 223 22.71 16.78 5.83
N TYR A 224 23.94 16.40 6.16
CA TYR A 224 24.48 16.47 7.52
C TYR A 224 25.82 17.21 7.52
N THR A 225 26.11 17.94 8.59
CA THR A 225 27.41 18.60 8.76
C THR A 225 28.44 17.65 9.32
N VAL A 226 29.72 17.97 9.13
CA VAL A 226 30.85 17.17 9.64
C VAL A 226 30.76 16.99 11.16
N ASN A 227 30.46 18.05 11.91
CA ASN A 227 30.39 17.98 13.38
C ASN A 227 29.24 17.09 13.85
N GLU A 228 28.09 17.13 13.18
CA GLU A 228 26.95 16.29 13.54
C GLU A 228 27.27 14.80 13.38
N VAL A 229 27.92 14.43 12.28
CA VAL A 229 28.31 13.05 11.97
C VAL A 229 29.39 12.55 12.94
N ILE A 230 30.38 13.38 13.27
CA ILE A 230 31.45 13.02 14.22
C ILE A 230 30.92 12.88 15.65
N THR A 231 29.97 13.72 16.07
CA THR A 231 29.42 13.69 17.44
C THR A 231 28.52 12.49 17.69
N HIS A 232 27.84 12.01 16.65
CA HIS A 232 26.87 10.91 16.74
C HIS A 232 27.20 9.78 15.76
N LYS A 233 28.46 9.30 15.72
CA LYS A 233 28.92 8.28 14.78
C LYS A 233 28.02 7.04 14.75
N ASP A 234 27.67 6.52 15.92
CA ASP A 234 26.81 5.33 16.08
C ASP A 234 25.44 5.45 15.38
N LYS A 235 24.96 6.68 15.15
CA LYS A 235 23.68 6.94 14.47
C LYS A 235 23.80 6.86 12.95
N TYR A 236 24.98 7.10 12.40
CA TYR A 236 25.23 7.34 10.97
C TYR A 236 26.12 6.29 10.31
N GLU A 237 26.73 5.38 11.08
CA GLU A 237 27.43 4.21 10.54
C GLU A 237 26.53 3.38 9.61
N ASN A 238 27.08 2.94 8.48
CA ASN A 238 26.41 2.12 7.45
C ASN A 238 25.10 2.72 6.89
N LYS A 239 24.90 4.04 7.01
CA LYS A 239 23.78 4.75 6.38
C LYS A 239 24.28 5.62 5.25
N LYS A 240 23.55 5.58 4.13
CA LYS A 240 23.74 6.54 3.04
C LYS A 240 23.31 7.93 3.49
N ILE A 241 24.24 8.87 3.45
CA ILE A 241 24.03 10.26 3.84
C ILE A 241 24.73 11.20 2.86
N ARG A 242 24.34 12.48 2.87
CA ARG A 242 25.08 13.55 2.18
C ARG A 242 25.86 14.35 3.21
N LEU A 243 27.17 14.18 3.21
CA LEU A 243 28.08 14.92 4.09
C LEU A 243 28.41 16.26 3.44
N MET A 244 28.15 17.35 4.15
CA MET A 244 28.50 18.72 3.74
C MET A 244 29.64 19.26 4.59
N GLY A 245 30.60 19.93 3.94
CA GLY A 245 31.57 20.77 4.63
C GLY A 245 32.60 21.39 3.69
N LEU A 246 33.60 22.02 4.28
CA LEU A 246 34.71 22.68 3.59
C LEU A 246 35.90 21.73 3.46
N VAL A 247 36.53 21.70 2.29
CA VAL A 247 37.78 20.96 2.08
C VAL A 247 38.90 21.64 2.86
N GLN A 248 39.54 20.91 3.76
CA GLN A 248 40.66 21.43 4.54
C GLN A 248 41.87 21.69 3.63
N PRO A 249 42.55 22.85 3.75
CA PRO A 249 43.82 23.10 3.06
C PRO A 249 44.89 22.04 3.39
N ASP A 250 45.77 21.77 2.43
CA ASP A 250 46.86 20.79 2.52
C ASP A 250 46.41 19.36 2.87
N SER A 251 45.17 19.00 2.52
CA SER A 251 44.58 17.69 2.85
C SER A 251 44.30 16.78 1.65
N VAL A 252 44.46 17.31 0.43
CA VAL A 252 44.03 16.63 -0.79
C VAL A 252 45.13 15.73 -1.35
N SER A 253 44.79 14.47 -1.57
CA SER A 253 45.61 13.47 -2.25
C SER A 253 44.82 12.87 -3.42
N TRP A 254 45.38 12.93 -4.63
CA TRP A 254 44.75 12.40 -5.84
C TRP A 254 45.60 11.28 -6.44
N ASN A 255 44.98 10.13 -6.68
CA ASN A 255 45.58 9.01 -7.38
C ASN A 255 44.92 8.84 -8.76
N ALA A 256 45.61 9.28 -9.81
CA ALA A 256 45.11 9.23 -11.17
C ALA A 256 44.91 7.80 -11.72
N ASN A 257 45.72 6.84 -11.27
CA ASN A 257 45.65 5.45 -11.76
C ASN A 257 44.48 4.68 -11.16
N ALA A 258 44.12 4.98 -9.91
CA ALA A 258 43.03 4.33 -9.19
C ALA A 258 41.71 5.11 -9.27
N HIS A 259 41.71 6.32 -9.85
CA HIS A 259 40.59 7.26 -9.81
C HIS A 259 40.07 7.49 -8.38
N THR A 260 40.98 7.63 -7.43
CA THR A 260 40.64 7.87 -6.02
C THR A 260 41.14 9.23 -5.55
N LEU A 261 40.23 9.98 -4.91
CA LEU A 261 40.49 11.27 -4.29
C LEU A 261 40.28 11.16 -2.79
N GLU A 262 41.33 11.39 -2.01
CA GLU A 262 41.26 11.43 -0.56
C GLU A 262 41.44 12.89 -0.08
N PHE A 263 40.56 13.36 0.80
CA PHE A 263 40.63 14.70 1.35
C PHE A 263 39.95 14.77 2.72
N LYS A 264 40.25 15.80 3.50
CA LYS A 264 39.56 16.05 4.79
C LYS A 264 38.51 17.12 4.61
N VAL A 265 37.35 16.89 5.21
CA VAL A 265 36.25 17.87 5.25
C VAL A 265 36.05 18.34 6.68
N THR A 266 35.81 19.63 6.84
CA THR A 266 35.59 20.29 8.13
C THR A 266 34.45 21.31 8.04
N GLU A 267 33.82 21.62 9.16
CA GLU A 267 32.89 22.76 9.27
C GLU A 267 33.63 24.03 9.72
N ASP A 268 34.29 23.98 10.89
CA ASP A 268 34.92 25.15 11.53
C ASP A 268 36.42 24.96 11.87
N MET A 269 37.13 24.10 11.12
CA MET A 269 38.54 23.70 11.36
C MET A 269 38.80 22.98 12.71
N VAL A 270 37.75 22.63 13.48
CA VAL A 270 37.85 21.93 14.78
C VAL A 270 37.61 20.42 14.65
N GLY A 271 36.64 20.01 13.83
CA GLY A 271 36.28 18.60 13.59
C GLY A 271 36.50 18.24 12.12
N THR A 272 37.32 17.21 11.86
CA THR A 272 37.64 16.76 10.49
C THR A 272 37.19 15.33 10.25
N LEU A 273 36.65 15.07 9.06
CA LEU A 273 36.30 13.74 8.59
C LEU A 273 37.03 13.46 7.27
N VAL A 274 37.69 12.31 7.20
CA VAL A 274 38.38 11.87 5.98
C VAL A 274 37.32 11.37 5.00
N VAL A 275 37.32 11.91 3.79
CA VAL A 275 36.47 11.47 2.68
C VAL A 275 37.34 10.80 1.63
N LYS A 276 36.98 9.58 1.27
CA LYS A 276 37.53 8.82 0.15
C LYS A 276 36.51 8.76 -0.97
N TYR A 277 36.75 9.50 -2.03
CA TYR A 277 35.93 9.54 -3.22
C TYR A 277 36.51 8.64 -4.31
N GLU A 278 35.66 7.79 -4.88
CA GLU A 278 35.98 6.93 -6.02
C GLU A 278 35.26 7.44 -7.27
N GLY A 279 36.02 7.90 -8.25
CA GLY A 279 35.49 8.44 -9.50
C GLY A 279 36.38 9.49 -10.15
N ILE A 280 35.85 10.16 -11.17
CA ILE A 280 36.56 11.23 -11.88
C ILE A 280 36.59 12.46 -10.99
N LYS A 281 37.79 12.95 -10.65
CA LYS A 281 37.96 14.18 -9.89
C LYS A 281 37.30 15.35 -10.63
N PRO A 282 36.33 16.06 -10.04
CA PRO A 282 35.75 17.24 -10.67
C PRO A 282 36.80 18.34 -10.90
N ASP A 283 36.85 18.92 -12.09
CA ASP A 283 37.84 19.96 -12.45
C ASP A 283 37.79 21.19 -11.54
N MET A 284 36.59 21.50 -11.04
CA MET A 284 36.33 22.64 -10.16
C MET A 284 36.67 22.39 -8.69
N PHE A 285 37.12 21.19 -8.33
CA PHE A 285 37.48 20.82 -6.96
C PHE A 285 38.74 21.56 -6.49
N ARG A 286 38.64 22.31 -5.39
CA ARG A 286 39.75 23.03 -4.77
C ARG A 286 39.72 22.92 -3.24
N GLU A 287 40.88 23.13 -2.63
CA GLU A 287 40.99 23.29 -1.19
C GLU A 287 40.31 24.58 -0.73
N GLY A 288 39.78 24.58 0.50
CA GLY A 288 39.02 25.72 1.07
C GLY A 288 37.60 25.88 0.50
N GLN A 289 37.16 24.97 -0.38
CA GLN A 289 35.86 25.06 -1.04
C GLN A 289 34.80 24.18 -0.36
N GLY A 290 33.55 24.63 -0.40
CA GLY A 290 32.41 23.83 0.05
C GLY A 290 32.10 22.69 -0.90
N VAL A 291 31.97 21.49 -0.35
CA VAL A 291 31.67 20.26 -1.08
C VAL A 291 30.57 19.48 -0.37
N VAL A 292 29.86 18.67 -1.16
CA VAL A 292 28.91 17.67 -0.67
C VAL A 292 29.33 16.32 -1.22
N ALA A 293 29.61 15.38 -0.31
CA ALA A 293 29.92 13.99 -0.64
C ALA A 293 28.72 13.11 -0.29
N GLU A 294 28.21 12.34 -1.25
CA GLU A 294 27.16 11.35 -1.02
C GLU A 294 27.80 9.97 -0.85
N GLY A 295 27.46 9.29 0.24
CA GLY A 295 28.23 8.13 0.66
C GLY A 295 27.85 7.57 2.02
N GLU A 296 28.73 6.75 2.57
CA GLU A 296 28.51 6.02 3.82
C GLU A 296 29.70 6.21 4.77
N LEU A 297 29.40 6.38 6.07
CA LEU A 297 30.41 6.36 7.12
C LEU A 297 30.81 4.91 7.42
N THR A 298 32.08 4.60 7.25
CA THR A 298 32.63 3.27 7.54
C THR A 298 32.84 3.09 9.05
N PRO A 299 32.81 1.85 9.56
CA PRO A 299 33.18 1.54 10.96
C PRO A 299 34.60 1.96 11.33
N GLU A 300 35.46 2.11 10.33
CA GLU A 300 36.87 2.55 10.46
C GLU A 300 36.98 4.07 10.64
N GLY A 301 35.86 4.81 10.54
CA GLY A 301 35.77 6.23 10.87
C GLY A 301 36.06 7.20 9.73
N TYR A 302 36.20 6.71 8.49
CA TYR A 302 36.25 7.55 7.28
C TYR A 302 34.98 7.40 6.44
N PHE A 303 34.70 8.40 5.62
CA PHE A 303 33.54 8.48 4.76
C PHE A 303 33.90 8.02 3.34
N THR A 304 33.15 7.05 2.80
CA THR A 304 33.34 6.59 1.42
C THR A 304 32.28 7.20 0.54
N SER A 305 32.65 7.70 -0.64
CA SER A 305 31.73 8.41 -1.53
C SER A 305 31.94 8.03 -3.00
N LYS A 306 30.83 7.94 -3.75
CA LYS A 306 30.82 7.75 -5.21
C LYS A 306 30.31 8.98 -5.96
N THR A 307 29.75 9.95 -5.25
CA THR A 307 29.23 11.19 -5.82
C THR A 307 29.76 12.36 -5.03
N LEU A 308 30.53 13.21 -5.70
CA LEU A 308 31.10 14.43 -5.13
C LEU A 308 30.58 15.65 -5.89
N LEU A 309 29.87 16.52 -5.17
CA LEU A 309 29.34 17.78 -5.69
C LEU A 309 30.18 18.92 -5.13
N VAL A 310 30.67 19.79 -6.02
CA VAL A 310 31.49 20.95 -5.65
C VAL A 310 30.69 22.21 -5.92
N LYS A 311 30.65 23.14 -4.95
CA LYS A 311 29.97 24.43 -5.13
C LYS A 311 30.71 25.26 -6.19
N HIS A 312 30.05 25.68 -7.26
CA HIS A 312 30.65 26.59 -8.24
C HIS A 312 30.78 28.03 -7.70
N SER A 313 31.70 28.84 -8.24
CA SER A 313 31.70 30.28 -7.97
C SER A 313 30.49 30.95 -8.62
N GLU A 314 29.88 31.92 -7.94
CA GLU A 314 28.84 32.78 -8.54
C GLU A 314 29.45 33.99 -9.28
N GLU A 315 30.77 34.18 -9.20
CA GLU A 315 31.47 35.31 -9.79
C GLU A 315 31.74 35.08 -11.28
N TYR A 316 31.01 35.80 -12.14
CA TYR A 316 31.24 35.81 -13.58
C TYR A 316 32.44 36.71 -13.92
N LYS A 317 33.51 36.12 -14.47
CA LYS A 317 34.69 36.85 -14.95
C LYS A 317 34.82 36.72 -16.46
N THR A 318 34.83 37.86 -17.15
CA THR A 318 35.17 37.91 -18.57
C THR A 318 36.68 37.96 -18.76
N PRO A 319 37.24 37.29 -19.78
CA PRO A 319 38.62 37.54 -20.23
C PRO A 319 38.81 39.03 -20.50
N LYS A 320 39.94 39.59 -20.09
CA LYS A 320 40.22 41.04 -20.21
C LYS A 320 40.53 41.45 -21.65
N ASP A 321 40.90 40.50 -22.50
CA ASP A 321 41.26 40.69 -23.91
C ASP A 321 41.16 39.38 -24.72
N ALA A 322 41.25 39.48 -26.05
CA ALA A 322 41.17 38.33 -26.95
C ALA A 322 42.32 37.33 -26.76
N ALA A 323 43.47 37.79 -26.27
CA ALA A 323 44.63 36.94 -25.96
C ALA A 323 44.35 36.05 -24.73
N SER A 324 43.81 36.61 -23.65
CA SER A 324 43.39 35.84 -22.46
C SER A 324 42.22 34.90 -22.75
N ALA A 325 41.31 35.28 -23.66
CA ALA A 325 40.24 34.37 -24.11
C ALA A 325 40.81 33.15 -24.85
N ALA A 326 41.81 33.35 -25.72
CA ALA A 326 42.47 32.25 -26.43
C ALA A 326 43.28 31.33 -25.51
N GLU A 327 43.92 31.87 -24.46
CA GLU A 327 44.58 31.08 -23.42
C GLU A 327 43.61 30.24 -22.60
N VAL A 328 42.45 30.79 -22.23
CA VAL A 328 41.39 30.05 -21.52
C VAL A 328 40.84 28.91 -22.39
N VAL A 329 40.66 29.13 -23.69
CA VAL A 329 40.23 28.07 -24.62
C VAL A 329 41.32 26.99 -24.80
N LYS A 330 42.60 27.39 -24.79
CA LYS A 330 43.73 26.45 -24.83
C LYS A 330 43.84 25.61 -23.56
N SER A 331 43.63 26.19 -22.38
CA SER A 331 43.72 25.44 -21.12
C SER A 331 42.59 24.42 -20.95
N ILE A 332 41.39 24.71 -21.47
CA ILE A 332 40.26 23.78 -21.50
C ILE A 332 40.49 22.63 -22.48
N SER A 333 41.14 22.89 -23.62
CA SER A 333 41.44 21.87 -24.63
C SER A 333 42.64 20.99 -24.32
N ALA A 334 43.54 21.42 -23.44
CA ALA A 334 44.69 20.63 -22.98
C ALA A 334 44.39 19.70 -21.79
N ALA A 335 43.18 19.77 -21.23
CA ALA A 335 42.72 18.96 -20.10
C ALA A 335 41.82 17.78 -20.50
N ASN A 336 41.56 17.61 -21.81
CA ASN A 336 41.02 16.40 -22.44
C ASN A 336 42.15 15.68 -23.19
#